data_AF-A0A1B6HW88-F1
#
_entry.id   AF-A0A1B6HW88-F1
#
_cell.length_a   1.000
_cell.length_b   1.000
_cell.length_c   1.000
_cell.angle_alpha   90.00
_cell.angle_beta   90.00
_cell.angle_gamma   90.00
#
_symmetry.space_group_name_H-M   'P 1'
#
loop_
_entity.id
_entity.type
_entity.pdbx_description
1 polymer ?
#
loop_
_entity_poly.entity_id
_entity_poly.type
_entity_poly.pdbx_seq_one_letter_code
_entity_poly.pdbx_strand_id
1 'polypeptide(L)'
;MLDKVRNYIFLVPIFLTGHVFFFNSSTNALLNPIDDFNSLDKKLTLIFSGSEKKDGNEVYKLVDQLNRALAELREMIRNRDERIKAPLKWLLSKEGPRYLEVFFDEEKLSEDFQWDSELVAQISKARMQTYNLWKKLKRTYKKNFIWFMCGQGVNTPVTVDPE
;
A
#
# COMPACT_ATOMS: atom_id res chain seq x y z
N MET A 1 -62.20 -24.47 -10.93
CA MET A 1 -60.88 -24.20 -10.32
C MET A 1 -59.92 -23.93 -11.46
N LEU A 2 -59.20 -22.80 -11.36
CA LEU A 2 -58.37 -22.19 -12.39
C LEU A 2 -57.37 -23.21 -13.01
N ASP A 3 -57.26 -23.40 -14.33
CA ASP A 3 -56.91 -22.47 -15.43
C ASP A 3 -55.40 -22.17 -15.52
N LYS A 4 -54.92 -22.13 -16.79
CA LYS A 4 -53.56 -21.90 -17.34
C LYS A 4 -52.59 -23.09 -17.44
N VAL A 5 -52.23 -23.65 -18.61
CA VAL A 5 -52.01 -23.17 -20.01
C VAL A 5 -50.69 -22.42 -20.24
N ARG A 6 -49.94 -22.94 -21.23
CA ARG A 6 -48.92 -22.33 -22.12
C ARG A 6 -47.53 -22.02 -21.52
N ASN A 7 -46.43 -22.58 -22.03
CA ASN A 7 -45.79 -22.52 -23.37
C ASN A 7 -44.69 -21.44 -23.48
N TYR A 8 -43.63 -21.83 -24.18
CA TYR A 8 -42.65 -21.06 -24.95
C TYR A 8 -41.51 -20.30 -24.23
N ILE A 9 -40.30 -20.89 -24.35
CA ILE A 9 -39.07 -20.37 -24.96
C ILE A 9 -38.82 -18.85 -24.84
N PHE A 10 -37.69 -18.45 -24.23
CA PHE A 10 -36.78 -17.42 -24.78
C PHE A 10 -35.38 -17.46 -24.13
N LEU A 11 -34.38 -17.15 -24.95
CA LEU A 11 -32.92 -17.15 -24.70
C LEU A 11 -32.44 -15.97 -23.82
N VAL A 12 -31.42 -16.23 -22.97
CA VAL A 12 -30.12 -15.51 -22.70
C VAL A 12 -30.10 -13.96 -22.80
N PRO A 13 -29.60 -13.17 -21.80
CA PRO A 13 -28.15 -12.94 -21.62
C PRO A 13 -27.59 -12.65 -20.20
N ILE A 14 -26.27 -12.85 -20.14
CA ILE A 14 -25.25 -12.46 -19.14
C ILE A 14 -25.55 -11.11 -18.47
N PHE A 15 -25.51 -11.03 -17.13
CA PHE A 15 -25.16 -9.78 -16.43
C PHE A 15 -24.40 -10.03 -15.13
N LEU A 16 -23.34 -9.23 -14.98
CA LEU A 16 -22.45 -9.06 -13.85
C LEU A 16 -23.18 -9.10 -12.49
N THR A 17 -22.66 -9.90 -11.55
CA THR A 17 -22.90 -9.64 -10.13
C THR A 17 -21.57 -9.70 -9.38
N GLY A 18 -21.34 -8.61 -8.64
CA GLY A 18 -20.06 -8.22 -8.10
C GLY A 18 -19.45 -9.20 -7.11
N HIS A 19 -18.17 -9.48 -7.32
CA HIS A 19 -17.29 -9.83 -6.21
C HIS A 19 -16.93 -8.55 -5.45
N VAL A 20 -17.85 -8.09 -4.60
CA VAL A 20 -17.47 -7.23 -3.49
C VAL A 20 -16.83 -8.15 -2.46
N PHE A 21 -15.51 -8.32 -2.53
CA PHE A 21 -14.75 -8.93 -1.45
C PHE A 21 -14.68 -7.94 -0.28
N PHE A 22 -15.73 -7.93 0.55
CA PHE A 22 -15.63 -7.46 1.93
C PHE A 22 -14.82 -8.49 2.71
N PHE A 23 -13.51 -8.30 2.83
CA PHE A 23 -12.77 -8.89 3.94
C PHE A 23 -12.86 -7.96 5.12
N ASN A 24 -13.89 -8.18 5.94
CA ASN A 24 -13.85 -7.79 7.34
C ASN A 24 -13.39 -9.04 8.11
N SER A 25 -12.11 -9.10 8.47
CA SER A 25 -11.61 -10.09 9.41
C SER A 25 -10.77 -9.36 10.46
N SER A 26 -11.45 -9.01 11.55
CA SER A 26 -10.82 -8.61 12.79
C SER A 26 -10.51 -9.88 13.57
N THR A 27 -9.24 -10.25 13.63
CA THR A 27 -8.65 -11.07 14.70
C THR A 27 -7.19 -10.66 14.85
N ASN A 28 -6.73 -10.51 16.09
CA ASN A 28 -5.38 -10.10 16.52
C ASN A 28 -4.21 -10.87 15.88
N ALA A 29 -3.91 -10.62 14.61
CA ALA A 29 -2.64 -10.93 14.01
C ALA A 29 -1.71 -9.75 14.32
N LEU A 30 -0.53 -10.02 14.86
CA LEU A 30 0.56 -9.04 14.89
C LEU A 30 0.65 -8.41 13.50
N LEU A 31 0.18 -7.16 13.36
CA LEU A 31 0.22 -6.39 12.13
C LEU A 31 1.65 -6.46 11.61
N ASN A 32 1.87 -7.22 10.54
CA ASN A 32 3.15 -7.28 9.88
C ASN A 32 3.23 -5.97 9.07
N PRO A 33 4.15 -5.04 9.39
CA PRO A 33 4.17 -3.73 8.72
C PRO A 33 4.37 -3.83 7.20
N ILE A 34 4.79 -4.99 6.70
CA ILE A 34 4.88 -5.33 5.28
C ILE A 34 3.52 -5.62 4.65
N ASP A 35 2.63 -6.31 5.37
CA ASP A 35 1.27 -6.59 4.90
C ASP A 35 0.46 -5.29 4.88
N ASP A 36 0.63 -4.45 5.89
CA ASP A 36 0.06 -3.09 5.92
C ASP A 36 0.57 -2.25 4.75
N PHE A 37 1.89 -2.24 4.52
CA PHE A 37 2.48 -1.56 3.38
C PHE A 37 1.86 -2.02 2.05
N ASN A 38 1.76 -3.33 1.82
CA ASN A 38 1.24 -3.87 0.56
C ASN A 38 -0.25 -3.56 0.37
N SER A 39 -1.04 -3.64 1.45
CA SER A 39 -2.46 -3.32 1.45
C SER A 39 -2.70 -1.85 1.11
N LEU A 40 -1.94 -0.96 1.76
CA LEU A 40 -2.00 0.48 1.53
C LEU A 40 -1.54 0.85 0.11
N ASP A 41 -0.43 0.28 -0.38
CA ASP A 41 0.07 0.51 -1.75
C ASP A 41 -0.97 0.10 -2.80
N LYS A 42 -1.60 -1.07 -2.63
CA LYS A 42 -2.67 -1.54 -3.53
C LYS A 42 -3.86 -0.59 -3.51
N LYS A 43 -4.32 -0.18 -2.32
CA LYS A 43 -5.48 0.71 -2.17
C LYS A 43 -5.22 2.09 -2.79
N LEU A 44 -4.05 2.68 -2.53
CA LEU A 44 -3.65 3.95 -3.13
C LEU A 44 -3.52 3.85 -4.65
N THR A 45 -2.99 2.74 -5.16
CA THR A 45 -2.90 2.50 -6.61
C THR A 45 -4.29 2.51 -7.26
N LEU A 46 -5.28 1.84 -6.64
CA LEU A 46 -6.65 1.82 -7.15
C LEU A 46 -7.27 3.22 -7.16
N ILE A 47 -7.09 4.00 -6.09
CA ILE A 47 -7.60 5.37 -6.01
C ILE A 47 -6.97 6.25 -7.09
N PHE A 48 -5.64 6.30 -7.18
CA PHE A 48 -4.97 7.16 -8.15
C PHE A 48 -5.14 6.71 -9.60
N SER A 49 -5.43 5.43 -9.84
CA SER A 49 -5.78 4.94 -11.18
C SER A 49 -7.19 5.34 -11.63
N GLY A 50 -7.98 6.00 -10.77
CA GLY A 50 -9.37 6.35 -11.02
C GLY A 50 -10.36 5.19 -10.85
N SER A 51 -9.89 4.02 -10.41
CA SER A 51 -10.74 2.84 -10.19
C SER A 51 -11.63 2.99 -8.95
N GLU A 52 -11.22 3.81 -7.98
CA GLU A 52 -11.99 4.10 -6.76
C GLU A 52 -12.00 5.61 -6.48
N LYS A 53 -13.19 6.17 -6.23
CA LYS A 53 -13.31 7.57 -5.77
C LYS A 53 -13.30 7.61 -4.24
N LYS A 54 -12.46 8.50 -3.69
CA LYS A 54 -12.32 8.72 -2.24
C LYS A 54 -12.19 10.20 -1.92
N ASP A 55 -12.53 10.56 -0.70
CA ASP A 55 -12.30 11.90 -0.17
C ASP A 55 -10.80 12.17 -0.04
N GLY A 56 -10.36 13.39 -0.37
CA GLY A 56 -8.95 13.75 -0.35
C GLY A 56 -8.32 13.59 1.04
N ASN A 57 -9.05 13.82 2.13
CA ASN A 57 -8.51 13.65 3.48
C ASN A 57 -8.32 12.17 3.82
N GLU A 58 -9.22 11.30 3.33
CA GLU A 58 -9.01 9.85 3.43
C GLU A 58 -7.77 9.42 2.65
N VAL A 59 -7.56 9.95 1.44
CA VAL A 59 -6.37 9.67 0.63
C VAL A 59 -5.10 10.13 1.33
N TYR A 60 -5.09 11.36 1.86
CA TYR A 60 -3.96 11.88 2.63
C TYR A 60 -3.62 10.99 3.83
N LYS A 61 -4.63 10.56 4.60
CA LYS A 61 -4.44 9.61 5.72
C LYS A 61 -3.83 8.29 5.27
N LEU A 62 -4.26 7.75 4.12
CA LEU A 62 -3.70 6.50 3.58
C LEU A 62 -2.23 6.67 3.17
N VAL A 63 -1.86 7.80 2.56
CA VAL A 63 -0.46 8.10 2.22
C VAL A 63 0.38 8.29 3.50
N ASP A 64 -0.13 8.98 4.51
CA ASP A 64 0.55 9.13 5.81
C ASP A 64 0.76 7.77 6.51
N GLN A 65 -0.26 6.90 6.50
CA GLN A 65 -0.15 5.54 7.03
C GLN A 65 0.92 4.72 6.30
N LEU A 66 1.01 4.83 4.97
CA LEU A 66 2.04 4.16 4.18
C LEU A 66 3.43 4.68 4.55
N ASN A 67 3.58 5.99 4.74
CA ASN A 67 4.82 6.61 5.17
C ASN A 67 5.25 6.11 6.56
N ARG A 68 4.31 5.99 7.51
CA ARG A 68 4.57 5.41 8.84
C ARG A 68 5.02 3.96 8.75
N ALA A 69 4.35 3.13 7.94
CA ALA A 69 4.74 1.74 7.74
C ALA A 69 6.16 1.61 7.19
N LEU A 70 6.55 2.47 6.22
CA LEU A 70 7.92 2.51 5.70
C LEU A 70 8.95 2.94 6.76
N ALA A 71 8.61 3.93 7.59
CA ALA A 71 9.48 4.38 8.67
C ALA A 71 9.66 3.28 9.73
N GLU A 72 8.58 2.60 10.11
CA GLU A 72 8.60 1.48 11.04
C GLU A 72 9.46 0.33 10.50
N LEU A 73 9.27 -0.07 9.24
CA LEU A 73 10.11 -1.07 8.59
C LEU A 73 11.59 -0.70 8.64
N ARG A 74 11.92 0.58 8.42
CA ARG A 74 13.30 1.05 8.50
C ARG A 74 13.87 0.90 9.91
N GLU A 75 13.10 1.26 10.94
CA GLU A 75 13.54 1.10 12.32
C GLU A 75 13.67 -0.37 12.72
N MET A 76 12.79 -1.25 12.24
CA MET A 76 12.92 -2.70 12.42
C MET A 76 14.22 -3.24 11.78
N ILE A 77 14.65 -2.72 10.62
CA ILE A 77 15.97 -3.07 10.04
C ILE A 77 17.11 -2.63 10.96
N ARG A 78 17.05 -1.39 11.48
CA ARG A 78 18.09 -0.85 12.37
C ARG A 78 18.20 -1.65 13.66
N ASN A 79 17.07 -2.08 14.18
CA ASN A 79 16.97 -2.91 15.38
C ASN A 79 17.21 -4.40 15.10
N ARG A 80 17.47 -4.77 13.85
CA ARG A 80 17.73 -6.14 13.42
C ARG A 80 16.63 -7.11 13.86
N ASP A 81 15.38 -6.70 13.68
CA ASP A 81 14.24 -7.55 13.98
C ASP A 81 14.22 -8.77 13.03
N GLU A 82 14.45 -9.97 13.57
CA GLU A 82 14.53 -11.20 12.77
C GLU A 82 13.20 -11.51 12.05
N ARG A 83 12.06 -11.03 12.57
CA ARG A 83 10.72 -11.29 11.99
C ARG A 83 10.56 -10.69 10.60
N ILE A 84 11.29 -9.62 10.28
CA ILE A 84 11.18 -8.94 8.99
C ILE A 84 12.10 -9.50 7.90
N LYS A 85 13.07 -10.37 8.21
CA LYS A 85 14.10 -10.79 7.25
C LYS A 85 13.55 -11.34 5.93
N ALA A 86 12.74 -12.39 6.02
CA ALA A 86 12.14 -13.04 4.86
C ALA A 86 11.16 -12.12 4.11
N PRO A 87 10.13 -11.54 4.75
CA PRO A 87 9.15 -10.73 4.03
C PRO A 87 9.74 -9.43 3.48
N LEU A 88 10.72 -8.82 4.15
CA LEU A 88 11.36 -7.60 3.65
C LEU A 88 12.24 -7.86 2.43
N LYS A 89 12.92 -9.02 2.37
CA LYS A 89 13.67 -9.43 1.17
C LYS A 89 12.75 -9.53 -0.05
N TRP A 90 11.55 -10.08 0.13
CA TRP A 90 10.53 -10.10 -0.92
C TRP A 90 10.08 -8.68 -1.29
N LEU A 91 9.77 -7.84 -0.30
CA LEU A 91 9.32 -6.46 -0.54
C LEU A 91 10.36 -5.66 -1.33
N LEU A 92 11.65 -5.76 -0.96
CA LEU A 92 12.74 -5.01 -1.60
C LEU A 92 13.16 -5.54 -2.97
N SER A 93 12.67 -6.72 -3.38
CA SER A 93 12.80 -7.19 -4.76
C SER A 93 11.97 -6.36 -5.74
N LYS A 94 10.99 -5.59 -5.25
CA LYS A 94 10.18 -4.66 -6.06
C LYS A 94 10.94 -3.36 -6.37
N GLU A 95 10.59 -2.72 -7.48
CA GLU A 95 11.16 -1.42 -7.87
C GLU A 95 10.72 -0.30 -6.91
N GLY A 96 9.45 -0.31 -6.50
CA GLY A 96 8.90 0.61 -5.50
C GLY A 96 7.45 0.33 -5.14
N PRO A 97 6.85 1.21 -4.30
CA PRO A 97 5.40 1.31 -4.16
C PRO A 97 4.79 1.63 -5.52
N ARG A 98 3.83 0.81 -5.98
CA ARG A 98 3.22 0.95 -7.31
C ARG A 98 2.41 2.22 -7.47
N TYR A 99 1.82 2.74 -6.39
CA TYR A 99 1.04 3.96 -6.49
C TYR A 99 1.89 5.20 -6.88
N LEU A 100 3.22 5.12 -6.70
CA LEU A 100 4.16 6.15 -7.17
C LEU A 100 4.35 6.13 -8.70
N GLU A 101 4.00 5.04 -9.37
CA GLU A 101 4.09 4.91 -10.82
C GLU A 101 2.83 5.45 -11.52
N VAL A 102 1.73 5.61 -10.79
CA VAL A 102 0.48 6.16 -11.32
C VAL A 102 0.67 7.65 -11.63
N PHE A 103 0.17 8.09 -12.78
CA PHE A 103 0.22 9.50 -13.15
C PHE A 103 -0.58 10.34 -12.15
N PHE A 104 0.07 11.36 -11.58
CA PHE A 104 -0.53 12.23 -10.56
C PHE A 104 -0.61 13.63 -11.14
N ASP A 105 -1.80 14.00 -11.57
CA ASP A 105 -2.11 15.27 -12.21
C ASP A 105 -2.90 16.10 -11.20
N GLU A 106 -2.24 17.09 -10.59
CA GLU A 106 -2.83 17.90 -9.53
C GLU A 106 -4.06 18.67 -10.02
N GLU A 107 -4.02 19.18 -11.26
CA GLU A 107 -5.13 19.92 -11.87
C GLU A 107 -6.32 18.99 -12.09
N LYS A 108 -6.11 17.82 -12.70
CA LYS A 108 -7.20 16.84 -12.88
C LYS A 108 -7.75 16.33 -11.56
N LEU A 109 -6.92 16.14 -10.52
CA LEU A 109 -7.39 15.70 -9.22
C LEU A 109 -8.29 16.76 -8.55
N SER A 110 -7.93 18.03 -8.67
CA SER A 110 -8.80 19.12 -8.22
C SER A 110 -10.10 19.21 -9.03
N GLU A 111 -10.06 19.00 -10.34
CA GLU A 111 -11.25 19.07 -11.21
C GLU A 111 -12.18 17.85 -11.07
N ASP A 112 -11.65 16.64 -11.22
CA ASP A 112 -12.43 15.39 -11.32
C ASP A 112 -12.95 14.88 -9.96
N PHE A 113 -12.23 15.21 -8.88
CA PHE A 113 -12.55 14.78 -7.53
C PHE A 113 -12.99 15.94 -6.63
N GLN A 114 -12.96 17.18 -7.12
CA GLN A 114 -13.30 18.39 -6.36
C GLN A 114 -12.47 18.52 -5.08
N TRP A 115 -11.23 18.05 -5.10
CA TRP A 115 -10.34 18.18 -3.95
C TRP A 115 -9.79 19.58 -3.85
N ASP A 116 -9.73 20.08 -2.62
CA ASP A 116 -9.11 21.34 -2.31
C ASP A 116 -7.64 21.38 -2.77
N SER A 117 -7.25 22.48 -3.41
CA SER A 117 -5.91 22.62 -4.00
C SER A 117 -4.77 22.53 -2.96
N GLU A 118 -5.00 23.01 -1.73
CA GLU A 118 -4.04 22.89 -0.65
C GLU A 118 -3.88 21.42 -0.23
N LEU A 119 -5.00 20.70 -0.13
CA LEU A 119 -5.01 19.27 0.18
C LEU A 119 -4.29 18.45 -0.90
N VAL A 120 -4.51 18.76 -2.19
CA VAL A 120 -3.78 18.13 -3.31
C VAL A 120 -2.26 18.36 -3.17
N ALA A 121 -1.84 19.59 -2.86
CA ALA A 121 -0.43 19.91 -2.63
C ALA A 121 0.15 19.17 -1.40
N GLN A 122 -0.64 18.98 -0.33
CA GLN A 122 -0.23 18.19 0.83
C GLN A 122 -0.05 16.71 0.48
N ILE A 123 -0.96 16.13 -0.30
CA ILE A 123 -0.85 14.75 -0.81
C ILE A 123 0.38 14.61 -1.71
N SER A 124 0.63 15.56 -2.59
CA SER A 124 1.82 15.61 -3.46
C SER A 124 3.12 15.59 -2.65
N LYS A 125 3.20 16.43 -1.59
CA LYS A 125 4.33 16.43 -0.64
C LYS A 125 4.47 15.10 0.08
N ALA A 126 3.38 14.52 0.58
CA ALA A 126 3.40 13.23 1.29
C ALA A 126 3.85 12.08 0.37
N ARG A 127 3.49 12.14 -0.92
CA ARG A 127 3.92 11.20 -1.96
C ARG A 127 5.42 11.30 -2.23
N MET A 128 5.96 12.51 -2.30
CA MET A 128 7.41 12.74 -2.40
C MET A 128 8.16 12.20 -1.16
N GLN A 129 7.56 12.34 0.03
CA GLN A 129 8.12 11.73 1.25
C GLN A 129 8.16 10.20 1.15
N THR A 130 7.13 9.56 0.61
CA THR A 130 7.14 8.10 0.40
C THR A 130 8.29 7.65 -0.47
N TYR A 131 8.52 8.35 -1.59
CA TYR A 131 9.65 8.06 -2.47
C TYR A 131 11.00 8.14 -1.74
N ASN A 132 11.18 9.19 -0.92
CA ASN A 132 12.39 9.37 -0.12
C ASN A 132 12.54 8.30 0.96
N LEU A 133 11.46 7.93 1.64
CA LEU A 133 11.44 6.86 2.64
C LEU A 133 11.78 5.50 2.02
N TRP A 134 11.25 5.20 0.84
CA TRP A 134 11.58 3.98 0.11
C TRP A 134 13.07 3.90 -0.24
N LYS A 135 13.65 5.02 -0.75
CA LYS A 135 15.10 5.11 -0.98
C LYS A 135 15.91 4.89 0.30
N LYS A 136 15.49 5.52 1.41
CA LYS A 136 16.15 5.36 2.72
C LYS A 136 16.05 3.91 3.22
N LEU A 137 14.91 3.24 3.04
CA LEU A 137 14.72 1.84 3.38
C LEU A 137 15.69 0.95 2.59
N LYS A 138 15.75 1.10 1.26
CA LYS A 138 16.70 0.37 0.40
C LYS A 138 18.16 0.58 0.82
N ARG A 139 18.54 1.81 1.16
CA ARG A 139 19.89 2.11 1.68
C ARG A 139 20.15 1.43 3.03
N THR A 140 19.18 1.47 3.94
CA THR A 140 19.28 0.85 5.27
C THR A 140 19.41 -0.67 5.17
N TYR A 141 18.65 -1.29 4.26
CA TYR A 141 18.79 -2.71 3.92
C TYR A 141 20.20 -3.03 3.41
N LYS A 142 20.71 -2.27 2.43
CA LYS A 142 22.06 -2.48 1.89
C LYS A 142 23.15 -2.40 2.97
N LYS A 143 23.04 -1.43 3.90
CA LYS A 143 23.97 -1.30 5.03
C LYS A 143 23.92 -2.51 5.97
N ASN A 144 22.77 -3.14 6.11
CA ASN A 144 22.56 -4.31 6.98
C ASN A 144 22.55 -5.63 6.20
N PHE A 145 23.04 -5.65 4.96
CA PHE A 145 22.92 -6.81 4.07
C PHE A 145 23.54 -8.08 4.66
N ILE A 146 24.68 -7.97 5.35
CA ILE A 146 25.34 -9.10 6.03
C ILE A 146 24.38 -9.72 7.05
N TRP A 147 23.73 -8.90 7.88
CA TRP A 147 22.76 -9.40 8.85
C TRP A 147 21.58 -10.12 8.18
N PHE A 148 21.09 -9.64 7.01
CA PHE A 148 20.06 -10.35 6.25
C PHE A 148 20.52 -11.69 5.67
N MET A 149 21.80 -11.81 5.31
CA MET A 149 22.35 -13.01 4.67
C MET A 149 22.81 -14.07 5.68
N CYS A 150 23.21 -13.66 6.88
CA CYS A 150 23.57 -14.58 7.94
C CYS A 150 22.33 -15.02 8.72
N GLY A 151 22.18 -16.33 8.92
CA GLY A 151 21.26 -16.88 9.93
C GLY A 151 21.62 -16.35 11.33
N GLN A 152 20.68 -16.42 12.28
CA GLN A 152 20.77 -15.84 13.62
C GLN A 152 22.19 -15.91 14.22
N GLY A 153 22.78 -14.76 14.59
CA GLY A 153 23.94 -14.75 15.51
C GLY A 153 25.18 -13.93 15.16
N VAL A 154 25.22 -13.05 14.16
CA VAL A 154 26.39 -12.16 13.99
C VAL A 154 26.16 -10.84 14.74
N ASN A 155 26.65 -10.77 15.98
CA ASN A 155 26.74 -9.55 16.79
C ASN A 155 27.72 -8.56 16.15
N THR A 156 27.31 -7.90 15.06
CA THR A 156 28.03 -6.72 14.56
C THR A 156 27.57 -5.49 15.35
N PRO A 157 28.46 -4.68 15.93
CA PRO A 157 28.06 -3.51 16.72
C PRO A 157 27.25 -2.52 15.89
N VAL A 158 26.26 -1.90 16.52
CA VAL A 158 25.43 -0.85 15.93
C VAL A 158 26.25 0.44 15.88
N THR A 159 26.70 0.84 14.70
CA THR A 159 27.20 2.21 14.49
C THR A 159 25.99 3.14 14.34
N VAL A 160 25.74 3.94 15.37
CA VAL A 160 24.83 5.08 15.32
C VAL A 160 25.58 6.25 14.69
N ASP A 161 25.08 6.80 13.59
CA ASP A 161 25.58 8.06 13.01
C ASP A 161 24.55 9.18 13.25
N PRO A 162 25.01 10.43 13.38
CA PRO A 162 24.16 11.60 13.64
C PRO A 162 23.35 12.02 12.41
N GLU A 163 22.23 12.71 12.67
CA GLU A 163 21.17 13.10 11.72
C GLU A 163 21.61 13.91 10.50
#